data_AF-A0A7S3JDZ9-F1
#
_entry.id   AF-A0A7S3JDZ9-F1
#
_cell.length_a   1.000
_cell.length_b   1.000
_cell.length_c   1.000
_cell.angle_alpha   90.00
_cell.angle_beta   90.00
_cell.angle_gamma   90.00
#
_symmetry.space_group_name_H-M   'P 1'
#
loop_
_entity.id
_entity.type
_entity.pdbx_description
1 polymer ?
#
loop_
_entity_poly.entity_id
_entity_poly.type
_entity_poly.pdbx_seq_one_letter_code
_entity_poly.pdbx_strand_id
1 'polypeptide(L)'
;RRVFKALQYQYRDRRQKKRIMRRSWILTVNNACREHNVRYSRFIYELNHSNVQLNRKILAELAANEPYSFKATVDYVMAKSTVAGAFIDDIKTKVTYDQALERGLLSFKIPEKEPTIPPMRIYGLRDPKHAGTDADYLRITRREEDAAWLKERKKLTLTPKEQKKLPREIIEDEWEEDMSIYEHE
;
A
#
# COMPACT_ATOMS: atom_id res chain seq x y z
N ARG A 1 -2.92 -24.14 29.21
CA ARG A 1 -3.86 -24.19 28.05
C ARG A 1 -3.33 -23.49 26.78
N ARG A 2 -2.66 -22.33 26.87
CA ARG A 2 -2.15 -21.59 25.69
C ARG A 2 -1.12 -22.39 24.87
N VAL A 3 -0.16 -23.04 25.52
CA VAL A 3 0.90 -23.85 24.87
C VAL A 3 0.33 -24.99 24.01
N PHE A 4 -0.66 -25.74 24.52
CA PHE A 4 -1.29 -26.82 23.75
C PHE A 4 -1.98 -26.32 22.47
N LYS A 5 -2.65 -25.16 22.53
CA LYS A 5 -3.25 -24.54 21.33
C LYS A 5 -2.18 -24.05 20.35
N ALA A 6 -1.08 -23.50 20.85
CA ALA A 6 0.05 -23.06 20.01
C ALA A 6 0.65 -24.24 19.21
N LEU A 7 0.85 -25.39 19.86
CA LEU A 7 1.35 -26.61 19.18
C LEU A 7 0.38 -27.12 18.10
N GLN A 8 -0.93 -27.08 18.38
CA GLN A 8 -1.96 -27.43 17.39
C GLN A 8 -1.93 -26.50 16.17
N TYR A 9 -1.84 -25.18 16.39
CA TYR A 9 -1.74 -24.20 15.31
C TYR A 9 -0.44 -24.35 14.52
N GLN A 10 0.70 -24.54 15.20
CA GLN A 10 1.99 -24.76 14.53
C GLN A 10 1.94 -25.97 13.57
N TYR A 11 1.28 -27.06 13.97
CA TYR A 11 1.09 -28.22 13.09
C TYR A 11 0.21 -27.90 11.87
N ARG A 12 -0.91 -27.21 12.07
CA ARG A 12 -1.80 -26.75 11.00
C ARG A 12 -1.07 -25.81 10.03
N ASP A 13 -0.36 -24.83 10.58
CA ASP A 13 0.21 -23.72 9.83
C ASP A 13 1.40 -24.16 8.96
N ARG A 14 2.15 -25.19 9.37
CA ARG A 14 3.15 -25.84 8.49
C ARG A 14 2.54 -26.36 7.18
N ARG A 15 1.32 -26.92 7.23
CA ARG A 15 0.59 -27.36 6.03
C ARG A 15 0.02 -26.17 5.25
N GLN A 16 -0.44 -25.15 5.95
CA GLN A 16 -1.01 -23.94 5.35
C GLN A 16 0.05 -23.10 4.64
N LYS A 17 1.26 -22.98 5.18
CA LYS A 17 2.39 -22.24 4.58
C LYS A 17 2.63 -22.66 3.13
N LYS A 18 2.61 -23.97 2.84
CA LYS A 18 2.77 -24.49 1.47
C LYS A 18 1.67 -24.00 0.51
N ARG A 19 0.42 -23.89 0.98
CA ARG A 19 -0.71 -23.39 0.19
C ARG A 19 -0.63 -21.88 -0.03
N ILE A 20 -0.23 -21.13 1.00
CA ILE A 20 -0.03 -19.67 0.91
C ILE A 20 1.09 -19.34 -0.07
N MET A 21 2.24 -20.02 0.02
CA MET A 21 3.37 -19.82 -0.91
C MET A 21 2.96 -20.16 -2.34
N ARG A 22 2.25 -21.29 -2.56
CA ARG A 22 1.74 -21.61 -3.90
C ARG A 22 0.79 -20.53 -4.43
N ARG A 23 -0.07 -19.98 -3.58
CA ARG A 23 -0.99 -18.89 -3.95
C ARG A 23 -0.21 -17.63 -4.34
N SER A 24 0.82 -17.24 -3.58
CA SER A 24 1.61 -16.06 -3.93
C SER A 24 2.34 -16.25 -5.26
N TRP A 25 2.95 -17.41 -5.51
CA TRP A 25 3.60 -17.68 -6.78
C TRP A 25 2.61 -17.63 -7.97
N ILE A 26 1.41 -18.18 -7.80
CA ILE A 26 0.36 -18.08 -8.84
C ILE A 26 -0.02 -16.61 -9.09
N LEU A 27 -0.15 -15.81 -8.03
CA LEU A 27 -0.49 -14.40 -8.15
C LEU A 27 0.60 -13.62 -8.89
N THR A 28 1.88 -13.80 -8.51
CA THR A 28 3.01 -13.16 -9.17
C THR A 28 3.09 -13.53 -10.65
N VAL A 29 3.00 -14.82 -10.98
CA VAL A 29 3.05 -15.28 -12.37
C VAL A 29 1.83 -14.78 -13.16
N ASN A 30 0.64 -14.74 -12.57
CA ASN A 30 -0.55 -14.18 -13.24
C ASN A 30 -0.39 -12.71 -13.56
N ASN A 31 0.19 -11.91 -12.66
CA ASN A 31 0.47 -10.50 -12.92
C ASN A 31 1.46 -10.33 -14.07
N ALA A 32 2.58 -11.08 -14.05
CA ALA A 32 3.57 -11.03 -15.12
C ALA A 32 3.01 -11.50 -16.47
N CYS A 33 2.19 -12.56 -16.50
CA CYS A 33 1.52 -12.99 -17.73
C CYS A 33 0.59 -11.91 -18.31
N ARG A 34 -0.08 -11.12 -17.45
CA ARG A 34 -0.97 -10.03 -17.90
C ARG A 34 -0.21 -8.90 -18.59
N GLU A 35 1.00 -8.59 -18.14
CA GLU A 35 1.87 -7.60 -18.81
C GLU A 35 2.22 -8.03 -20.23
N HIS A 36 2.28 -9.34 -20.49
CA HIS A 36 2.50 -9.92 -21.82
C HIS A 36 1.20 -10.26 -22.57
N ASN A 37 0.04 -9.80 -22.11
CA ASN A 37 -1.28 -10.08 -22.70
C ASN A 37 -1.66 -11.57 -22.79
N VAL A 38 -1.11 -12.39 -21.89
CA VAL A 38 -1.34 -13.83 -21.82
C VAL A 38 -2.15 -14.16 -20.56
N ARG A 39 -3.10 -15.09 -20.66
CA ARG A 39 -3.83 -15.62 -19.50
C ARG A 39 -2.99 -16.71 -18.81
N TYR A 40 -2.87 -16.65 -17.48
CA TYR A 40 -2.14 -17.63 -16.68
C TYR A 40 -2.53 -19.09 -16.95
N SER A 41 -3.83 -19.39 -17.04
CA SER A 41 -4.34 -20.75 -17.28
C SER A 41 -3.81 -21.33 -18.60
N ARG A 42 -3.80 -20.49 -19.65
CA ARG A 42 -3.26 -20.86 -20.96
C ARG A 42 -1.75 -21.01 -20.90
N PHE A 43 -1.04 -20.06 -20.31
CA PHE A 43 0.41 -20.15 -20.16
C PHE A 43 0.84 -21.47 -19.51
N ILE A 44 0.22 -21.86 -18.40
CA ILE A 44 0.54 -23.12 -17.71
C ILE A 44 0.15 -24.36 -18.53
N TYR A 45 -0.96 -24.30 -19.27
CA TYR A 45 -1.34 -25.38 -20.17
C TYR A 45 -0.26 -25.58 -21.24
N GLU A 46 0.13 -24.52 -21.94
CA GLU A 46 1.16 -24.57 -22.99
C GLU A 46 2.55 -24.91 -22.44
N LEU A 47 2.88 -24.47 -21.24
CA LEU A 47 4.15 -24.80 -20.57
C LEU A 47 4.29 -26.32 -20.36
N ASN A 48 3.19 -27.01 -20.01
CA ASN A 48 3.16 -28.46 -19.92
C ASN A 48 3.24 -29.14 -21.30
N HIS A 49 2.59 -28.58 -22.34
CA HIS A 49 2.60 -29.15 -23.70
C HIS A 49 3.95 -28.98 -24.41
N SER A 50 4.64 -27.88 -24.13
CA SER A 50 5.98 -27.57 -24.68
C SER A 50 7.12 -28.36 -24.01
N ASN A 51 6.80 -29.29 -23.10
CA ASN A 51 7.74 -30.07 -22.29
C ASN A 51 8.70 -29.23 -21.42
N VAL A 52 8.30 -28.02 -21.04
CA VAL A 52 9.09 -27.14 -20.18
C VAL A 52 8.70 -27.39 -18.71
N GLN A 53 9.54 -28.12 -17.98
CA GLN A 53 9.28 -28.53 -16.60
C GLN A 53 9.71 -27.46 -15.57
N LEU A 54 9.17 -26.24 -15.69
CA LEU A 54 9.45 -25.16 -14.74
C LEU A 54 8.46 -25.13 -13.57
N ASN A 55 9.01 -25.07 -12.35
CA ASN A 55 8.22 -24.91 -11.14
C ASN A 55 7.72 -23.47 -10.98
N ARG A 56 6.55 -23.32 -10.35
CA ARG A 56 5.91 -22.01 -10.09
C ARG A 56 6.74 -21.10 -9.18
N LYS A 57 7.55 -21.68 -8.30
CA LYS A 57 8.53 -20.94 -7.49
C LYS A 57 9.53 -20.22 -8.39
N ILE A 58 10.15 -20.96 -9.31
CA ILE A 58 11.17 -20.43 -10.24
C ILE A 58 10.53 -19.44 -11.20
N LEU A 59 9.34 -19.73 -11.72
CA LEU A 59 8.61 -18.79 -12.59
C LEU A 59 8.30 -17.46 -11.88
N ALA A 60 7.92 -17.50 -10.59
CA ALA A 60 7.66 -16.29 -9.82
C ALA A 60 8.95 -15.50 -9.53
N GLU A 61 10.06 -16.19 -9.30
CA GLU A 61 11.38 -15.59 -9.09
C GLU A 61 11.92 -14.94 -10.38
N LEU A 62 11.80 -15.64 -11.52
CA LEU A 62 12.13 -15.09 -12.84
C LEU A 62 11.27 -13.87 -13.16
N ALA A 63 9.96 -13.93 -12.89
CA ALA A 63 9.07 -12.80 -13.12
C ALA A 63 9.44 -11.56 -12.28
N ALA A 64 9.99 -11.74 -11.08
CA ALA A 64 10.34 -10.63 -10.19
C ALA A 64 11.73 -10.05 -10.48
N ASN A 65 12.73 -10.91 -10.68
CA ASN A 65 14.14 -10.52 -10.78
C ASN A 65 14.61 -10.36 -12.24
N GLU A 66 14.04 -11.14 -13.16
CA GLU A 66 14.51 -11.24 -14.55
C GLU A 66 13.36 -11.14 -15.57
N PRO A 67 12.79 -9.95 -15.79
CA PRO A 67 11.63 -9.78 -16.67
C PRO A 67 11.92 -10.17 -18.12
N TYR A 68 13.16 -9.97 -18.59
CA TYR A 68 13.56 -10.35 -19.95
C TYR A 68 13.61 -11.88 -20.15
N SER A 69 14.15 -12.61 -19.17
CA SER A 69 14.17 -14.08 -19.17
C SER A 69 12.74 -14.62 -19.16
N PHE A 70 11.88 -14.07 -18.29
CA PHE A 70 10.48 -14.46 -18.24
C PHE A 70 9.76 -14.23 -19.58
N LYS A 71 9.96 -13.07 -20.21
CA LYS A 71 9.40 -12.79 -21.55
C LYS A 71 9.85 -13.83 -22.58
N ALA A 72 11.14 -14.16 -22.64
CA ALA A 72 11.65 -15.18 -23.56
C ALA A 72 11.00 -16.55 -23.33
N THR A 73 10.74 -16.93 -22.08
CA THR A 73 10.01 -18.18 -21.79
C THR A 73 8.56 -18.13 -22.28
N VAL A 74 7.88 -17.00 -22.10
CA VAL A 74 6.50 -16.81 -22.60
C VAL A 74 6.47 -16.90 -24.11
N ASP A 75 7.36 -16.19 -24.80
CA ASP A 75 7.43 -16.18 -26.27
C ASP A 75 7.72 -17.58 -26.81
N TYR A 76 8.67 -18.31 -26.22
CA TYR A 76 9.00 -19.68 -26.61
C TYR A 76 7.83 -20.65 -26.43
N VAL A 77 7.13 -20.57 -25.29
CA VAL A 77 5.97 -21.43 -24.98
C VAL A 77 4.81 -21.13 -25.93
N MET A 78 4.56 -19.85 -26.21
CA MET A 78 3.49 -19.42 -27.11
C MET A 78 3.77 -19.80 -28.57
N ALA A 79 5.02 -19.69 -29.02
CA ALA A 79 5.43 -20.11 -30.36
C ALA A 79 5.20 -21.62 -30.61
N LYS A 80 5.31 -22.44 -29.56
CA LYS A 80 5.06 -23.90 -29.63
C LYS A 80 3.59 -24.29 -29.44
N SER A 81 2.73 -23.35 -29.08
CA SER A 81 1.32 -23.66 -28.80
C SER A 81 0.62 -24.19 -30.05
N THR A 82 -0.09 -25.30 -29.91
CA THR A 82 -0.89 -25.90 -30.99
C THR A 82 -2.26 -25.25 -31.14
N VAL A 83 -2.73 -24.59 -30.08
CA VAL A 83 -4.03 -23.90 -30.07
C VAL A 83 -3.87 -22.54 -30.74
N ALA A 84 -4.49 -22.34 -31.91
CA ALA A 84 -4.62 -21.02 -32.51
C ALA A 84 -5.63 -20.19 -31.70
N GLY A 85 -5.16 -19.10 -31.09
CA GLY A 85 -6.04 -18.09 -30.48
C GLY A 85 -6.14 -18.12 -28.95
N ALA A 86 -6.31 -16.90 -28.40
CA ALA A 86 -6.35 -16.48 -27.00
C ALA A 86 -5.11 -15.70 -26.52
N PHE A 87 -4.74 -14.67 -27.29
CA PHE A 87 -4.34 -13.41 -26.65
C PHE A 87 -5.54 -12.91 -25.81
N ILE A 88 -5.30 -12.07 -24.82
CA ILE A 88 -6.40 -11.33 -24.19
C ILE A 88 -6.92 -10.34 -25.24
N ASP A 89 -7.77 -10.79 -26.17
CA ASP A 89 -8.51 -9.93 -27.12
C ASP A 89 -9.72 -9.25 -26.44
N ASP A 90 -9.80 -9.35 -25.11
CA ASP A 90 -10.86 -8.81 -24.25
C ASP A 90 -10.37 -7.61 -23.43
N ILE A 91 -9.49 -6.78 -23.99
CA ILE A 91 -9.36 -5.42 -23.48
C ILE A 91 -10.68 -4.73 -23.85
N LYS A 92 -11.56 -4.53 -22.85
CA LYS A 92 -12.85 -3.83 -23.01
C LYS A 92 -12.72 -2.45 -23.67
N THR A 93 -11.52 -1.90 -23.75
CA THR A 93 -11.17 -0.77 -24.60
C THR A 93 -10.09 -1.18 -25.58
N LYS A 94 -10.48 -1.57 -26.80
CA LYS A 94 -9.56 -1.69 -27.97
C LYS A 94 -8.89 -0.36 -28.36
N VAL A 95 -9.08 0.69 -27.57
CA VAL A 95 -8.73 2.07 -27.87
C VAL A 95 -7.74 2.50 -26.79
N THR A 96 -6.53 2.91 -27.19
CA THR A 96 -5.56 3.50 -26.26
C THR A 96 -6.09 4.82 -25.71
N TYR A 97 -5.55 5.30 -24.58
CA TYR A 97 -5.98 6.58 -23.98
C TYR A 97 -5.91 7.73 -25.01
N ASP A 98 -4.81 7.81 -25.76
CA ASP A 98 -4.60 8.82 -26.80
C ASP A 98 -5.60 8.66 -27.94
N GLN A 99 -5.80 7.43 -28.45
CA GLN A 99 -6.80 7.16 -29.48
C GLN A 99 -8.22 7.50 -29.00
N ALA A 100 -8.51 7.38 -27.70
CA ALA A 100 -9.81 7.68 -27.13
C ALA A 100 -10.02 9.19 -26.96
N LEU A 101 -8.95 9.94 -26.65
CA LEU A 101 -8.93 11.39 -26.65
C LEU A 101 -9.15 11.94 -28.07
N GLU A 102 -8.41 11.42 -29.06
CA GLU A 102 -8.52 11.79 -30.47
C GLU A 102 -9.91 11.51 -31.04
N ARG A 103 -10.51 10.37 -30.68
CA ARG A 103 -11.88 10.01 -31.06
C ARG A 103 -12.95 10.79 -30.30
N GLY A 104 -12.56 11.65 -29.35
CA GLY A 104 -13.49 12.44 -28.52
C GLY A 104 -14.32 11.60 -27.55
N LEU A 105 -13.95 10.34 -27.30
CA LEU A 105 -14.61 9.44 -26.36
C LEU A 105 -14.28 9.80 -24.90
N LEU A 106 -13.10 10.39 -24.68
CA LEU A 106 -12.64 10.93 -23.40
C LEU A 106 -12.33 12.42 -23.58
N SER A 107 -12.92 13.27 -22.73
CA SER A 107 -12.49 14.66 -22.61
C SER A 107 -11.48 14.76 -21.47
N PHE A 108 -10.26 15.23 -21.75
CA PHE A 108 -9.36 15.66 -20.69
C PHE A 108 -9.86 16.99 -20.14
N LYS A 109 -10.79 16.94 -19.17
CA LYS A 109 -11.04 18.09 -18.32
C LYS A 109 -9.96 18.08 -17.26
N ILE A 110 -8.98 18.98 -17.39
CA ILE A 110 -8.29 19.48 -16.22
C ILE A 110 -9.41 19.95 -15.29
N PRO A 111 -9.52 19.45 -14.05
CA PRO A 111 -10.47 20.05 -13.13
C PRO A 111 -10.09 21.52 -13.08
N GLU A 112 -10.96 22.39 -13.61
CA GLU A 112 -10.92 23.80 -13.26
C GLU A 112 -10.78 23.77 -11.75
N LYS A 113 -9.66 24.30 -11.23
CA LYS A 113 -9.32 24.33 -9.82
C LYS A 113 -10.62 24.40 -9.06
N GLU A 114 -11.00 23.31 -8.36
CA GLU A 114 -12.32 23.19 -7.75
C GLU A 114 -12.66 24.55 -7.19
N PRO A 115 -13.81 25.16 -7.57
CA PRO A 115 -14.08 26.56 -7.28
C PRO A 115 -13.74 26.72 -5.82
N THR A 116 -12.64 27.43 -5.51
CA THR A 116 -11.98 27.35 -4.21
C THR A 116 -13.12 27.51 -3.23
N ILE A 117 -13.51 26.41 -2.55
CA ILE A 117 -14.70 26.44 -1.72
C ILE A 117 -14.38 27.61 -0.81
N PRO A 118 -15.09 28.75 -0.90
CA PRO A 118 -14.78 29.86 -0.05
C PRO A 118 -14.85 29.24 1.34
N PRO A 119 -13.75 29.33 2.13
CA PRO A 119 -13.63 28.55 3.35
C PRO A 119 -14.95 28.71 4.06
N MET A 120 -15.61 27.58 4.40
CA MET A 120 -16.99 27.57 4.90
C MET A 120 -17.18 28.80 5.75
N ARG A 121 -18.13 29.66 5.38
CA ARG A 121 -18.37 30.91 6.11
C ARG A 121 -18.78 30.50 7.51
N ILE A 122 -17.80 30.42 8.42
CA ILE A 122 -18.07 30.19 9.83
C ILE A 122 -18.88 31.42 10.21
N TYR A 123 -20.17 31.21 10.48
CA TYR A 123 -21.04 32.28 10.94
C TYR A 123 -20.34 33.01 12.10
N GLY A 124 -20.09 34.30 11.91
CA GLY A 124 -19.40 35.15 12.90
C GLY A 124 -18.10 35.83 12.45
N LEU A 125 -17.68 35.73 11.18
CA LEU A 125 -16.61 36.59 10.64
C LEU A 125 -17.23 37.66 9.71
N ARG A 126 -17.32 38.90 10.19
CA ARG A 126 -17.70 40.09 9.39
C ARG A 126 -16.48 41.00 9.29
N ASP A 127 -16.21 41.52 8.09
CA ASP A 127 -15.04 42.38 7.87
C ASP A 127 -15.07 43.62 8.79
N PRO A 128 -13.94 43.98 9.42
CA PRO A 128 -13.86 44.99 10.47
C PRO A 128 -14.29 46.41 10.07
N LYS A 129 -14.49 46.67 8.77
CA LYS A 129 -14.95 47.99 8.27
C LYS A 129 -16.44 48.26 8.55
N HIS A 130 -17.20 47.29 9.07
CA HIS A 130 -18.66 47.38 9.25
C HIS A 130 -19.15 47.09 10.68
N ALA A 131 -18.28 47.14 11.71
CA ALA A 131 -18.66 46.89 13.11
C ALA A 131 -18.89 48.21 13.87
N GLY A 132 -20.01 48.32 14.57
CA GLY A 132 -20.47 49.56 15.23
C GLY A 132 -20.36 49.57 16.76
N THR A 133 -19.94 48.46 17.41
CA THR A 133 -19.92 48.37 18.88
C THR A 133 -18.74 47.55 19.42
N ASP A 134 -18.20 47.96 20.57
CA ASP A 134 -16.93 47.48 21.15
C ASP A 134 -16.99 46.04 21.73
N ALA A 135 -18.17 45.46 21.87
CA ALA A 135 -18.37 44.08 22.35
C ALA A 135 -18.12 42.99 21.29
N ASP A 136 -17.89 43.37 20.02
CA ASP A 136 -17.68 42.44 18.91
C ASP A 136 -16.21 41.94 18.79
N TYR A 137 -15.29 42.38 19.65
CA TYR A 137 -13.83 42.09 19.56
C TYR A 137 -13.26 41.06 20.55
N LEU A 138 -14.08 40.23 21.18
CA LEU A 138 -13.56 39.15 22.04
C LEU A 138 -13.48 37.81 21.30
N ARG A 139 -12.42 37.65 20.51
CA ARG A 139 -11.81 36.33 20.27
C ARG A 139 -10.31 36.40 20.56
N ILE A 140 -9.96 35.75 21.67
CA ILE A 140 -8.62 35.39 22.13
C ILE A 140 -7.81 34.92 20.91
N THR A 141 -6.62 35.50 20.71
CA THR A 141 -5.78 35.13 19.56
C THR A 141 -5.24 33.71 19.76
N ARG A 142 -5.13 32.94 18.66
CA ARG A 142 -4.59 31.56 18.61
C ARG A 142 -3.29 31.35 19.41
N ARG A 143 -2.49 32.42 19.58
CA ARG A 143 -1.25 32.42 20.37
C ARG A 143 -1.46 32.20 21.86
N GLU A 144 -2.57 32.67 22.43
CA GLU A 144 -2.86 32.58 23.86
C GLU A 144 -3.47 31.22 24.22
N GLU A 145 -4.28 30.64 23.34
CA GLU A 145 -4.81 29.27 23.47
C GLU A 145 -3.69 28.22 23.39
N ASP A 146 -2.76 28.37 22.44
CA ASP A 146 -1.58 27.51 22.34
C ASP A 146 -0.66 27.67 23.56
N ALA A 147 -0.53 28.89 24.09
CA ALA A 147 0.27 29.15 25.29
C ALA A 147 -0.37 28.54 26.55
N ALA A 148 -1.69 28.63 26.70
CA ALA A 148 -2.42 27.98 27.78
C ALA A 148 -2.31 26.45 27.69
N TRP A 149 -2.50 25.88 26.50
CA TRP A 149 -2.34 24.45 26.23
C TRP A 149 -0.91 23.95 26.50
N LEU A 150 0.12 24.69 26.10
CA LEU A 150 1.53 24.38 26.42
C LEU A 150 1.82 24.47 27.92
N LYS A 151 1.17 25.39 28.64
CA LYS A 151 1.30 25.54 30.11
C LYS A 151 0.60 24.38 30.84
N GLU A 152 -0.55 23.93 30.33
CA GLU A 152 -1.27 22.73 30.79
C GLU A 152 -0.41 21.47 30.58
N ARG A 153 0.19 21.30 29.40
CA ARG A 153 1.07 20.15 29.10
C ARG A 153 2.34 20.16 29.92
N LYS A 154 2.97 21.32 30.16
CA LYS A 154 4.16 21.44 31.01
C LYS A 154 3.89 21.08 32.48
N LYS A 155 2.64 21.22 32.96
CA LYS A 155 2.24 20.73 34.30
C LYS A 155 2.06 19.21 34.35
N LEU A 156 1.70 18.58 33.24
CA LEU A 156 1.47 17.13 33.12
C LEU A 156 2.77 16.35 32.87
N THR A 157 3.83 17.01 32.38
CA THR A 157 5.17 16.41 32.24
C THR A 157 5.97 16.58 33.53
N LEU A 158 6.51 15.49 34.09
CA LEU A 158 7.46 15.53 35.20
C LEU A 158 8.67 16.39 34.84
N THR A 159 9.09 17.26 35.76
CA THR A 159 10.29 18.09 35.55
C THR A 159 11.56 17.22 35.61
N PRO A 160 12.67 17.64 34.98
CA PRO A 160 13.92 16.85 34.97
C PRO A 160 14.46 16.50 36.37
N LYS A 161 14.17 17.33 37.37
CA LYS A 161 14.53 17.09 38.78
C LYS A 161 13.65 16.01 39.43
N GLU A 162 12.39 15.93 39.06
CA GLU A 162 11.45 14.91 39.52
C GLU A 162 11.69 13.57 38.82
N GLN A 163 12.04 13.60 37.53
CA GLN A 163 12.48 12.40 36.78
C GLN A 163 13.71 11.75 37.44
N LYS A 164 14.68 12.56 37.89
CA LYS A 164 15.89 12.08 38.59
C LYS A 164 15.62 11.51 40.00
N LYS A 165 14.43 11.76 40.56
CA LYS A 165 13.99 11.28 41.89
C LYS A 165 13.15 10.00 41.80
N LEU A 166 12.79 9.56 40.59
CA LEU A 166 12.10 8.29 40.38
C LEU A 166 13.01 7.12 40.81
N PRO A 167 12.44 6.06 41.41
CA PRO A 167 13.20 4.86 41.75
C PRO A 167 13.85 4.29 40.49
N ARG A 168 15.09 3.80 40.62
CA ARG A 168 15.97 3.40 39.51
C ARG A 168 15.39 2.29 38.61
N GLU A 169 14.35 1.61 39.05
CA GLU A 169 13.70 0.48 38.36
C GLU A 169 12.86 0.90 37.14
N ILE A 170 12.65 2.20 36.88
CA ILE A 170 11.82 2.70 35.76
C ILE A 170 12.69 3.26 34.61
N ILE A 171 14.03 3.21 34.72
CA ILE A 171 14.92 3.91 33.76
C ILE A 171 15.47 2.99 32.65
N GLU A 172 15.26 1.68 32.72
CA GLU A 172 15.68 0.77 31.65
C GLU A 172 14.48 0.33 30.81
N ASP A 173 13.96 1.26 30.01
CA ASP A 173 13.38 0.89 28.71
C ASP A 173 14.57 0.60 27.79
N GLU A 174 15.15 -0.60 27.92
CA GLU A 174 16.19 -1.13 27.03
C GLU A 174 15.59 -1.48 25.66
N TRP A 175 15.21 -0.43 24.94
CA TRP A 175 14.78 -0.49 23.54
C TRP A 175 15.88 -1.01 22.60
N GLU A 176 17.14 -1.03 23.05
CA GLU A 176 18.26 -1.64 22.34
C GLU A 176 18.31 -3.17 22.53
N GLU A 177 17.86 -3.70 23.68
CA GLU A 177 17.83 -5.16 23.89
C GLU A 177 16.69 -5.84 23.12
N ASP A 178 15.51 -5.20 23.05
CA ASP A 178 14.35 -5.72 22.30
C ASP A 178 14.55 -5.66 20.77
N MET A 179 15.45 -4.80 20.28
CA MET A 179 15.84 -4.74 18.86
C MET A 179 16.86 -5.80 18.47
N SER A 180 17.63 -6.36 19.42
CA SER A 180 18.54 -7.48 19.15
C SER A 180 17.81 -8.76 18.73
N ILE A 181 16.52 -8.88 19.06
CA ILE A 181 15.63 -9.96 18.60
C ILE A 181 15.39 -9.85 17.08
N TYR A 182 15.60 -8.68 16.50
CA TYR A 182 15.44 -8.39 15.07
C TYR A 182 16.75 -8.29 14.29
N GLU A 183 17.91 -8.36 14.96
CA GLU A 183 19.25 -8.21 14.36
C GLU A 183 19.99 -9.54 14.14
N HIS A 184 19.26 -10.64 14.01
CA HIS A 184 19.78 -11.87 13.38
C HIS A 184 19.10 -12.13 12.04
N GLU A 185 19.52 -11.36 11.04
CA GLU A 185 20.31 -11.83 9.87
C GLU A 185 20.98 -10.65 9.16
#